data_AF-A0A5J4UV71-F1
#
_entry.id   AF-A0A5J4UV71-F1
#
_cell.length_a   1.000
_cell.length_b   1.000
_cell.length_c   1.000
_cell.angle_alpha   90.00
_cell.angle_beta   90.00
_cell.angle_gamma   90.00
#
_symmetry.space_group_name_H-M   'P 1'
#
loop_
_entity.id
_entity.type
_entity.pdbx_description
1 polymer ?
#
loop_
_entity_poly.entity_id
_entity_poly.type
_entity_poly.pdbx_seq_one_letter_code
_entity_poly.pdbx_strand_id
1 'polypeptide(L)'
;MVRNVNWEDEVRMDIGDAADNVTESLTRGDDMKSVLKTLELLINGAKQFFNKEEIASENVINEIVKKYRAQKKVNKVQKKENEDMSDNEDTKTETIQRLNV
;
A
#
# COMPACT_ATOMS: atom_id res chain seq x y z
N MET A 1 8.04 1.28 14.59
CA MET A 1 8.19 0.16 13.64
C MET A 1 6.81 -0.48 13.47
N VAL A 2 6.20 -0.29 12.30
CA VAL A 2 4.90 -0.92 11.98
C VAL A 2 5.19 -2.40 11.69
N ARG A 3 4.63 -3.31 12.49
CA ARG A 3 4.72 -4.76 12.30
C ARG A 3 3.65 -5.15 11.27
N ASN A 4 4.02 -5.37 10.01
CA ASN A 4 3.04 -5.66 8.95
C ASN A 4 3.38 -6.90 8.10
N VAL A 5 4.03 -7.93 8.65
CA VAL A 5 4.48 -9.09 7.85
C VAL A 5 4.23 -10.46 8.49
N ASN A 6 3.53 -10.54 9.64
CA ASN A 6 3.45 -11.83 10.35
C ASN A 6 2.56 -12.87 9.65
N TRP A 7 1.45 -12.42 9.04
CA TRP A 7 0.49 -13.33 8.40
C TRP A 7 0.89 -13.70 6.96
N GLU A 8 1.63 -12.83 6.27
CA GLU A 8 2.10 -13.10 4.90
C GLU A 8 3.18 -14.18 4.92
N ASP A 9 4.15 -14.06 5.82
CA ASP A 9 5.23 -15.04 5.98
C ASP A 9 4.69 -16.39 6.46
N GLU A 10 3.74 -16.38 7.40
CA GLU A 10 3.08 -17.61 7.90
C GLU A 10 2.33 -18.34 6.79
N VAL A 11 1.52 -17.64 5.99
CA VAL A 11 0.76 -18.26 4.91
C VAL A 11 1.66 -18.71 3.75
N ARG A 12 2.74 -17.97 3.45
CA ARG A 12 3.73 -18.41 2.45
C ARG A 12 4.46 -19.68 2.89
N MET A 13 4.78 -19.79 4.19
CA MET A 13 5.36 -21.00 4.77
C MET A 13 4.38 -22.17 4.65
N ASP A 14 3.12 -21.99 5.04
CA ASP A 14 2.08 -23.04 4.95
C ASP A 14 1.87 -23.53 3.51
N ILE A 15 1.89 -22.63 2.53
CA ILE A 15 1.79 -22.98 1.10
C ILE A 15 3.03 -23.78 0.65
N GLY A 16 4.22 -23.36 1.08
CA GLY A 16 5.48 -24.06 0.81
C GLY A 16 5.46 -25.49 1.36
N ASP A 17 5.12 -25.64 2.64
CA ASP A 17 5.03 -26.94 3.31
C ASP A 17 3.98 -27.84 2.64
N ALA A 18 2.84 -27.29 2.23
CA ALA A 18 1.82 -28.04 1.51
C ALA A 18 2.28 -28.49 0.12
N ALA A 19 3.06 -27.67 -0.59
CA ALA A 19 3.64 -28.03 -1.88
C ALA A 19 4.70 -29.13 -1.75
N ASP A 20 5.60 -29.00 -0.76
CA ASP A 20 6.62 -30.00 -0.47
C ASP A 20 5.98 -31.33 -0.09
N ASN A 21 4.95 -31.31 0.75
CA ASN A 21 4.18 -32.52 1.10
C ASN A 21 3.57 -33.21 -0.14
N VAL A 22 3.04 -32.46 -1.10
CA VAL A 22 2.53 -33.06 -2.36
C VAL A 22 3.65 -33.72 -3.14
N THR A 23 4.80 -33.05 -3.28
CA THR A 23 5.96 -33.57 -4.00
C THR A 23 6.53 -34.82 -3.33
N GLU A 24 6.67 -34.81 -2.01
CA GLU A 24 7.14 -35.97 -1.24
C GLU A 24 6.16 -37.14 -1.32
N SER A 25 4.85 -36.89 -1.20
CA SER A 25 3.84 -37.93 -1.32
C SER A 25 3.79 -38.56 -2.71
N LEU A 26 3.96 -37.76 -3.78
CA LEU A 26 4.11 -38.29 -5.14
C LEU A 26 5.39 -39.14 -5.28
N THR A 27 6.49 -38.70 -4.68
CA THR A 27 7.78 -39.41 -4.74
C THR A 27 7.76 -40.73 -3.97
N ARG A 28 7.06 -40.77 -2.83
CA ARG A 28 6.87 -42.00 -2.03
C ARG A 28 5.86 -42.97 -2.65
N GLY A 29 5.04 -42.52 -3.60
CA GLY A 29 3.96 -43.32 -4.17
C GLY A 29 2.77 -43.47 -3.23
N ASP A 30 2.47 -42.42 -2.44
CA ASP A 30 1.30 -42.39 -1.55
C ASP A 30 -0.01 -42.52 -2.34
N ASP A 31 -1.09 -42.91 -1.65
CA ASP A 31 -2.42 -43.05 -2.24
C ASP A 31 -2.86 -41.77 -2.97
N MET A 32 -3.23 -41.90 -4.24
CA MET A 32 -3.53 -40.76 -5.11
C MET A 32 -4.72 -39.94 -4.62
N LYS A 33 -5.69 -40.56 -3.93
CA LYS A 33 -6.82 -39.82 -3.35
C LYS A 33 -6.38 -38.90 -2.21
N SER A 34 -5.42 -39.35 -1.41
CA SER A 34 -4.77 -38.51 -0.39
C SER A 34 -4.00 -37.36 -1.03
N VAL A 35 -3.19 -37.65 -2.06
CA VAL A 35 -2.40 -36.64 -2.79
C VAL A 35 -3.30 -35.56 -3.40
N LEU A 36 -4.39 -35.96 -4.06
CA LEU A 36 -5.36 -35.03 -4.64
C LEU A 36 -6.00 -34.14 -3.58
N LYS A 37 -6.30 -34.66 -2.39
CA LYS A 37 -6.84 -33.87 -1.29
C LYS A 37 -5.85 -32.80 -0.81
N THR A 38 -4.57 -33.15 -0.69
CA THR A 38 -3.52 -32.17 -0.33
C THR A 38 -3.34 -31.12 -1.42
N LEU A 39 -3.43 -31.50 -2.70
CA LEU A 39 -3.43 -30.58 -3.84
C LEU A 39 -4.62 -29.61 -3.80
N GLU A 40 -5.82 -30.09 -3.49
CA GLU A 40 -7.01 -29.23 -3.35
C GLU A 40 -6.84 -28.21 -2.21
N LEU A 41 -6.27 -28.64 -1.07
CA LEU A 41 -5.96 -27.74 0.04
C LEU A 41 -4.94 -26.68 -0.35
N LEU A 42 -3.88 -27.06 -1.06
CA LEU A 42 -2.87 -26.13 -1.57
C LEU A 42 -3.49 -25.09 -2.52
N ILE A 43 -4.31 -25.53 -3.47
CA ILE A 43 -4.99 -24.63 -4.43
C ILE A 43 -5.91 -23.65 -3.69
N ASN A 44 -6.68 -24.13 -2.72
CA ASN A 44 -7.59 -23.28 -1.96
C ASN A 44 -6.85 -22.30 -1.05
N GLY A 45 -5.78 -22.75 -0.39
CA GLY A 45 -4.90 -21.90 0.42
C GLY A 45 -4.27 -20.78 -0.40
N ALA A 46 -3.69 -21.11 -1.56
CA ALA A 46 -3.10 -20.13 -2.47
C ALA A 46 -4.12 -19.09 -2.98
N LYS A 47 -5.33 -19.53 -3.35
CA LYS A 47 -6.41 -18.60 -3.76
C LYS A 47 -6.79 -17.63 -2.65
N GLN A 48 -6.93 -18.11 -1.42
CA GLN A 48 -7.26 -17.25 -0.28
C GLN A 48 -6.13 -16.27 0.04
N PHE A 49 -4.88 -16.71 -0.09
CA PHE A 49 -3.72 -15.85 0.08
C PHE A 49 -3.72 -14.70 -0.93
N PHE A 50 -3.83 -14.99 -2.23
CA PHE A 50 -3.83 -13.95 -3.27
C PHE A 50 -4.97 -12.94 -3.08
N ASN A 51 -6.17 -13.39 -2.71
CA ASN A 51 -7.29 -12.47 -2.44
C ASN A 51 -6.98 -11.54 -1.25
N LYS A 52 -6.36 -12.04 -0.18
CA LYS A 52 -5.99 -11.20 0.97
C LYS A 52 -4.87 -10.24 0.61
N GLU A 53 -3.85 -10.70 -0.11
CA GLU A 53 -2.72 -9.88 -0.57
C GLU A 53 -3.19 -8.76 -1.52
N GLU A 54 -4.14 -9.04 -2.41
CA GLU A 54 -4.78 -8.05 -3.29
C GLU A 54 -5.47 -6.95 -2.47
N ILE A 55 -6.33 -7.31 -1.52
CA ILE A 55 -7.02 -6.35 -0.65
C ILE A 55 -6.03 -5.54 0.19
N ALA A 56 -5.02 -6.19 0.76
CA ALA A 56 -3.98 -5.52 1.54
C ALA A 56 -3.21 -4.49 0.69
N SER A 57 -2.82 -4.89 -0.53
CA SER A 57 -2.13 -4.03 -1.49
C SER A 57 -2.98 -2.83 -1.91
N GLU A 58 -4.26 -3.07 -2.23
CA GLU A 58 -5.20 -2.01 -2.59
C GLU A 58 -5.35 -1.00 -1.45
N ASN A 59 -5.46 -1.47 -0.20
CA ASN A 59 -5.54 -0.60 0.97
C ASN A 59 -4.29 0.28 1.12
N VAL A 60 -3.09 -0.30 0.95
CA VAL A 60 -1.83 0.46 0.98
C VAL A 60 -1.80 1.53 -0.11
N ILE A 61 -2.17 1.18 -1.34
CA ILE A 61 -2.24 2.12 -2.48
C ILE A 61 -3.22 3.26 -2.16
N ASN A 62 -4.42 2.93 -1.66
CA ASN A 62 -5.44 3.90 -1.31
C ASN A 62 -4.96 4.87 -0.22
N GLU A 63 -4.23 4.39 0.79
CA GLU A 63 -3.63 5.24 1.82
C GLU A 63 -2.55 6.17 1.26
N ILE A 64 -1.70 5.68 0.35
CA ILE A 64 -0.71 6.52 -0.35
C ILE A 64 -1.41 7.61 -1.17
N VAL A 65 -2.42 7.24 -1.96
CA VAL A 65 -3.19 8.18 -2.79
C VAL A 65 -3.90 9.24 -1.94
N LYS A 66 -4.51 8.86 -0.81
CA LYS A 66 -5.13 9.81 0.13
C LYS A 66 -4.12 10.84 0.64
N LYS A 67 -2.94 10.38 1.10
CA LYS A 67 -1.87 11.27 1.59
C LYS A 67 -1.40 12.23 0.50
N TYR A 68 -1.20 11.74 -0.72
CA TYR A 68 -0.76 12.58 -1.84
C TYR A 68 -1.83 13.61 -2.26
N ARG A 69 -3.11 13.22 -2.28
CA ARG A 69 -4.22 14.16 -2.56
C ARG A 69 -4.33 15.25 -1.49
N ALA A 70 -4.14 14.90 -0.21
CA ALA A 70 -4.13 15.87 0.89
C ALA A 70 -2.96 16.86 0.74
N GLN A 71 -1.75 16.36 0.45
CA GLN A 71 -0.57 17.19 0.21
C GLN A 71 -0.74 18.13 -1.00
N LYS A 72 -1.35 17.68 -2.10
CA LYS A 72 -1.64 18.54 -3.26
C LYS A 72 -2.59 19.70 -2.91
N LYS A 73 -3.56 19.47 -2.01
CA LYS A 73 -4.45 20.55 -1.53
C LYS A 73 -3.69 21.52 -0.62
N VAL A 74 -2.88 21.04 0.32
CA VAL A 74 -2.06 21.88 1.22
C VAL A 74 -1.08 22.74 0.43
N ASN A 75 -0.35 22.15 -0.52
CA ASN A 75 0.57 22.89 -1.39
C ASN A 75 -0.16 23.95 -2.24
N LYS A 76 -1.40 23.69 -2.66
CA LYS A 76 -2.19 24.67 -3.42
C LYS A 76 -2.68 25.85 -2.55
N VAL A 77 -2.99 25.60 -1.27
CA VAL A 77 -3.37 26.65 -0.32
C VAL A 77 -2.15 27.51 0.05
N GLN A 78 -1.02 26.88 0.40
CA GLN A 78 0.21 27.61 0.72
C GLN A 78 0.74 28.44 -0.46
N LYS A 79 0.60 27.94 -1.69
CA LYS A 79 1.01 28.72 -2.87
C LYS A 79 0.13 29.95 -3.09
N LYS A 80 -1.19 29.85 -2.82
CA LYS A 80 -2.09 30.99 -2.86
C LYS A 80 -1.84 31.99 -1.73
N GLU A 81 -1.61 31.54 -0.50
CA GLU A 81 -1.28 32.43 0.61
C GLU A 81 0.05 33.19 0.38
N ASN A 82 1.05 32.54 -0.24
CA ASN A 82 2.30 33.21 -0.59
C ASN A 82 2.14 34.19 -1.76
N GLU A 83 1.28 33.91 -2.74
CA GLU A 83 0.93 34.86 -3.81
C GLU A 83 0.14 36.06 -3.24
N ASP A 84 -0.86 35.83 -2.37
CA ASP A 84 -1.66 36.88 -1.73
C ASP A 84 -0.83 37.75 -0.74
N MET A 85 0.23 37.20 -0.11
CA MET A 85 1.16 38.00 0.71
C MET A 85 2.16 38.82 -0.12
N SER A 86 2.52 38.35 -1.32
CA SER A 86 3.39 39.10 -2.24
C SER A 86 2.70 40.35 -2.78
N ASP A 87 1.41 40.26 -3.13
CA ASP A 87 0.63 41.41 -3.64
C ASP A 87 0.36 42.50 -2.56
N ASN A 88 0.52 42.17 -1.28
CA ASN A 88 0.27 43.10 -0.17
C ASN A 88 1.53 43.82 0.35
N GLU A 89 2.73 43.42 -0.07
CA GLU A 89 3.96 44.17 0.23
C GLU A 89 4.18 45.32 -0.77
N ASP A 90 3.74 45.18 -2.02
CA ASP A 90 3.88 46.21 -3.06
C ASP A 90 2.93 47.41 -2.87
N THR A 91 1.80 47.23 -2.18
CA THR A 91 0.86 48.33 -1.90
C THR A 91 1.24 49.18 -0.67
N LYS A 92 2.14 48.69 0.20
CA LYS A 92 2.64 49.45 1.36
C LYS A 92 3.84 50.33 1.03
N THR A 93 4.66 49.95 0.06
CA THR A 93 5.84 50.72 -0.37
C THR A 93 5.47 51.98 -1.17
N GLU A 94 4.39 51.95 -1.97
CA GLU A 94 3.95 53.13 -2.73
C GLU A 94 3.33 54.24 -1.85
N THR A 95 2.72 53.89 -0.72
CA THR A 95 2.08 54.89 0.16
C THR A 95 3.12 55.70 0.96
N ILE A 96 4.29 55.13 1.26
CA ILE A 96 5.33 55.82 2.05
C ILE A 96 6.14 56.81 1.20
N GLN A 97 6.27 56.61 -0.12
CA GLN A 97 7.03 57.52 -0.98
C GLN A 97 6.28 58.80 -1.38
N ARG A 98 4.94 58.83 -1.32
CA ARG A 98 4.14 60.02 -1.69
C ARG A 98 4.02 61.10 -0.60
N LEU A 99 4.50 60.84 0.61
CA LEU A 99 4.44 61.79 1.73
C LEU A 99 5.69 62.67 1.90
N ASN A 100 6.72 62.50 1.06
CA ASN A 100 7.99 63.22 1.15
C ASN A 100 8.37 64.04 -0.11
N VAL A 101 7.38 64.58 -0.85
CA VAL A 101 7.62 65.59 -1.91
C VAL A 101 6.83 66.84 -1.60
#